data_AF-W3A4H8-F1
#
_entry.id   AF-W3A4H8-F1
#
_cell.length_a   1.000
_cell.length_b   1.000
_cell.length_c   1.000
_cell.angle_alpha   90.00
_cell.angle_beta   90.00
_cell.angle_gamma   90.00
#
_symmetry.space_group_name_H-M   'P 1'
#
loop_
_entity.id
_entity.type
_entity.pdbx_description
1 polymer ?
#
loop_
_entity_poly.entity_id
_entity_poly.type
_entity_poly.pdbx_seq_one_letter_code
_entity_poly.pdbx_strand_id
1 'polypeptide(L)'
;GSWGKAVGKDAVENSNLGFDKEEEAREKARKEAEAAAKREEEVKQSVPAYNPDDSKTTTEDASIEKLLDELNEVFEIIAAVPLMDEEEYGELREHFEKGQGLDEIDERGYNIKPGTHKIWKGERDLKKVVDGVDTDSALILQRILLHTLNIERKVREMLTNGGVDPDDDEEPEESSKAN
;
A
#
# COMPACT_ATOMS: atom_id res chain seq x y z
N GLY A 1 34.60 58.29 -36.48
CA GLY A 1 33.97 57.49 -37.56
C GLY A 1 34.88 56.32 -37.86
N SER A 2 34.29 55.14 -38.01
CA SER A 2 34.87 53.81 -38.26
C SER A 2 35.90 53.73 -39.41
N TRP A 3 36.58 52.57 -39.51
CA TRP A 3 37.13 51.82 -40.68
C TRP A 3 38.52 51.26 -40.29
N GLY A 4 38.87 49.97 -40.36
CA GLY A 4 38.21 48.74 -40.79
C GLY A 4 39.19 47.54 -40.67
N LYS A 5 38.67 46.31 -40.88
CA LYS A 5 39.26 45.09 -41.53
C LYS A 5 40.78 44.80 -41.39
N ALA A 6 41.29 43.58 -41.20
CA ALA A 6 40.77 42.21 -41.32
C ALA A 6 41.87 41.19 -40.88
N VAL A 7 41.43 39.95 -40.59
CA VAL A 7 42.03 38.60 -40.89
C VAL A 7 43.46 38.32 -40.39
N GLY A 8 43.74 37.29 -39.56
CA GLY A 8 43.47 35.85 -39.76
C GLY A 8 44.63 35.25 -40.57
N LYS A 9 45.66 34.66 -39.95
CA LYS A 9 45.86 33.24 -39.55
C LYS A 9 46.75 32.48 -40.55
N ASP A 10 47.45 31.47 -40.01
CA ASP A 10 48.45 30.55 -40.59
C ASP A 10 49.92 30.98 -40.40
N ALA A 11 50.85 30.19 -39.87
CA ALA A 11 50.87 28.75 -39.61
C ALA A 11 51.91 28.35 -38.52
N VAL A 12 51.90 27.05 -38.22
CA VAL A 12 52.97 26.17 -37.73
C VAL A 12 52.79 25.65 -36.31
N GLU A 13 52.21 24.44 -36.27
CA GLU A 13 52.36 23.44 -35.22
C GLU A 13 53.83 23.21 -34.89
N ASN A 14 54.14 23.06 -33.61
CA ASN A 14 55.33 22.32 -33.21
C ASN A 14 54.95 21.31 -32.13
N SER A 15 54.72 20.07 -32.57
CA SER A 15 54.55 18.91 -31.70
C SER A 15 55.91 18.49 -31.18
N ASN A 16 56.19 18.79 -29.91
CA ASN A 16 57.16 18.02 -29.12
C ASN A 16 56.58 17.74 -27.74
N LEU A 17 55.72 16.71 -27.79
CA LEU A 17 55.34 15.76 -26.75
C LEU A 17 56.25 15.75 -25.51
N GLY A 18 55.63 15.93 -24.35
CA GLY A 18 56.27 15.63 -23.08
C GLY A 18 55.42 15.80 -21.82
N PHE A 19 54.10 16.01 -21.88
CA PHE A 19 53.26 16.15 -20.68
C PHE A 19 51.81 15.74 -21.00
N ASP A 20 51.62 14.52 -21.46
CA ASP A 20 50.30 14.01 -21.86
C ASP A 20 49.84 12.90 -20.89
N LYS A 21 48.62 13.04 -20.38
CA LYS A 21 47.77 12.09 -19.63
C LYS A 21 47.86 11.97 -18.11
N GLU A 22 49.01 12.05 -17.45
CA GLU A 22 49.06 11.69 -16.02
C GLU A 22 48.52 12.79 -15.09
N GLU A 23 48.75 14.06 -15.43
CA GLU A 23 48.27 15.21 -14.63
C GLU A 23 46.77 15.47 -14.83
N GLU A 24 46.28 15.32 -16.06
CA GLU A 24 44.85 15.44 -16.37
C GLU A 24 44.03 14.31 -15.71
N ALA A 25 44.59 13.09 -15.62
CA ALA A 25 43.97 11.99 -14.88
C ALA A 25 43.88 12.27 -13.38
N ARG A 26 44.91 12.90 -12.79
CA ARG A 26 44.89 13.32 -11.37
C ARG A 26 43.90 14.43 -11.10
N GLU A 27 43.80 15.43 -11.98
CA GLU A 27 42.84 16.52 -11.81
C GLU A 27 41.39 16.03 -11.99
N LYS A 28 41.15 15.12 -12.93
CA LYS A 28 39.85 14.49 -13.13
C LYS A 28 39.44 13.62 -11.93
N ALA A 29 40.35 12.81 -11.39
CA ALA A 29 40.09 12.01 -10.19
C ALA A 29 39.79 12.89 -8.96
N ARG A 30 40.45 14.05 -8.84
CA ARG A 30 40.18 14.99 -7.74
C ARG A 30 38.80 15.66 -7.87
N LYS A 31 38.40 16.06 -9.09
CA LYS A 31 37.05 16.61 -9.35
C LYS A 31 35.96 15.57 -9.16
N GLU A 32 36.21 14.31 -9.52
CA GLU A 32 35.29 13.21 -9.33
C GLU A 32 35.14 12.83 -7.84
N ALA A 33 36.24 12.84 -7.07
CA ALA A 33 36.20 12.65 -5.62
C ALA A 33 35.48 13.80 -4.89
N GLU A 34 35.66 15.05 -5.32
CA GLU A 34 34.95 16.20 -4.74
C GLU A 34 33.45 16.18 -5.09
N ALA A 35 33.09 15.77 -6.32
CA ALA A 35 31.70 15.59 -6.73
C ALA A 35 31.03 14.41 -6.01
N ALA A 36 31.75 13.33 -5.75
CA ALA A 36 31.28 12.19 -4.96
C ALA A 36 31.07 12.58 -3.49
N ALA A 37 31.99 13.35 -2.90
CA ALA A 37 31.86 13.86 -1.53
C ALA A 37 30.64 14.78 -1.37
N LYS A 38 30.40 15.70 -2.32
CA LYS A 38 29.19 16.55 -2.32
C LYS A 38 27.90 15.74 -2.46
N ARG A 39 27.91 14.68 -3.28
CA ARG A 39 26.75 13.77 -3.41
C ARG A 39 26.50 12.99 -2.12
N GLU A 40 27.54 12.55 -1.43
CA GLU A 40 27.40 11.82 -0.16
C GLU A 40 26.92 12.73 0.98
N GLU A 41 27.29 14.02 0.96
CA GLU A 41 26.82 15.04 1.91
C GLU A 41 25.35 15.41 1.68
N GLU A 42 24.92 15.57 0.41
CA GLU A 42 23.50 15.76 0.06
C GLU A 42 22.65 14.53 0.42
N VAL A 43 23.17 13.30 0.23
CA VAL A 43 22.45 12.07 0.60
C VAL A 43 22.28 11.94 2.11
N LYS A 44 23.25 12.41 2.92
CA LYS A 44 23.12 12.44 4.39
C LYS A 44 22.13 13.49 4.89
N GLN A 45 21.96 14.60 4.18
CA GLN A 45 20.94 15.62 4.49
C GLN A 45 19.52 15.24 4.03
N SER A 46 19.39 14.22 3.17
CA SER A 46 18.11 13.79 2.60
C SER A 46 17.45 12.64 3.34
N VAL A 47 18.06 12.12 4.42
CA VAL A 47 17.40 11.14 5.28
C VAL A 47 16.42 11.92 6.16
N PRO A 48 15.09 11.67 6.07
CA PRO A 48 14.16 12.27 7.00
C PRO A 48 14.63 11.89 8.40
N ALA A 49 14.87 12.88 9.25
CA ALA A 49 15.16 12.61 10.64
C ALA A 49 13.92 11.88 11.20
N TYR A 50 14.03 10.57 11.38
CA TYR A 50 13.05 9.78 12.09
C TYR A 50 12.95 10.36 13.50
N ASN A 51 11.89 11.14 13.73
CA ASN A 51 11.64 11.80 14.99
C ASN A 51 10.68 10.88 15.76
N PRO A 52 11.15 10.12 16.76
CA PRO A 52 10.29 9.18 17.48
C PRO A 52 9.18 9.88 18.29
N ASP A 53 9.26 11.21 18.45
CA ASP A 53 8.25 12.06 19.09
C ASP A 53 7.10 12.49 18.18
N ASP A 54 7.13 12.16 16.88
CA ASP A 54 5.96 12.32 15.99
C ASP A 54 4.97 11.15 16.15
N SER A 55 5.13 10.32 17.18
CA SER A 55 4.10 9.39 17.68
C SER A 55 3.01 10.14 18.45
N LYS A 56 2.60 11.31 17.95
CA LYS A 56 1.40 11.97 18.43
C LYS A 56 0.23 11.25 17.77
N THR A 57 0.01 10.00 18.16
CA THR A 57 -1.31 9.39 18.00
C THR A 57 -2.24 10.33 18.74
N THR A 58 -3.05 11.04 17.97
CA THR A 58 -4.06 11.91 18.57
C THR A 58 -5.02 11.00 19.32
N THR A 59 -5.71 11.51 20.35
CA THR A 59 -6.78 10.75 21.02
C THR A 59 -7.85 10.24 20.04
N GLU A 60 -7.97 10.89 18.88
CA GLU A 60 -8.83 10.50 17.76
C GLU A 60 -8.29 9.24 17.06
N ASP A 61 -6.98 9.16 16.79
CA ASP A 61 -6.34 7.96 16.23
C ASP A 61 -6.49 6.73 17.14
N ALA A 62 -6.35 6.91 18.46
CA ALA A 62 -6.60 5.83 19.43
C ALA A 62 -8.07 5.37 19.47
N SER A 63 -9.00 6.24 19.04
CA SER A 63 -10.44 5.93 19.03
C SER A 63 -10.82 5.11 17.80
N ILE A 64 -10.24 5.41 16.63
CA ILE A 64 -10.50 4.63 15.42
C ILE A 64 -9.88 3.23 15.49
N GLU A 65 -8.66 3.07 16.01
CA GLU A 65 -8.04 1.75 16.18
C GLU A 65 -8.90 0.85 17.09
N LYS A 66 -9.36 1.40 18.21
CA LYS A 66 -10.25 0.67 19.12
C LYS A 66 -11.57 0.27 18.45
N LEU A 67 -12.16 1.15 17.65
CA LEU A 67 -13.37 0.82 16.88
C LEU A 67 -13.11 -0.28 15.85
N LEU A 68 -11.96 -0.24 15.17
CA LEU A 68 -11.58 -1.25 14.18
C LEU A 68 -11.46 -2.64 14.81
N ASP A 69 -10.96 -2.72 16.04
CA ASP A 69 -10.89 -3.96 16.80
C ASP A 69 -12.28 -4.39 17.31
N GLU A 70 -13.04 -3.49 17.92
CA GLU A 70 -14.36 -3.80 18.50
C GLU A 70 -15.39 -4.24 17.45
N LEU A 71 -15.36 -3.64 16.27
CA LEU A 71 -16.29 -3.96 15.17
C LEU A 71 -15.69 -4.92 14.15
N ASN A 72 -14.53 -5.52 14.41
CA ASN A 72 -13.85 -6.38 13.45
C ASN A 72 -14.72 -7.55 12.98
N GLU A 73 -15.43 -8.20 13.90
CA GLU A 73 -16.37 -9.30 13.59
C GLU A 73 -17.55 -8.81 12.75
N VAL A 74 -18.07 -7.62 13.05
CA VAL A 74 -19.16 -7.00 12.27
C VAL A 74 -18.68 -6.71 10.85
N PHE A 75 -17.46 -6.23 10.67
CA PHE A 75 -16.89 -5.99 9.33
C PHE A 75 -16.67 -7.29 8.55
N GLU A 76 -16.33 -8.39 9.22
CA GLU A 76 -16.24 -9.70 8.61
C GLU A 76 -17.62 -10.20 8.16
N ILE A 77 -18.66 -10.04 9.00
CA ILE A 77 -20.05 -10.33 8.64
C ILE A 77 -20.46 -9.52 7.42
N ILE A 78 -20.26 -8.20 7.44
CA ILE A 78 -20.57 -7.30 6.31
C ILE A 78 -19.86 -7.74 5.03
N ALA A 79 -18.60 -8.17 5.14
CA ALA A 79 -17.83 -8.67 4.01
C ALA A 79 -18.38 -9.98 3.43
N ALA A 80 -18.97 -10.83 4.27
CA ALA A 80 -19.54 -12.13 3.89
C ALA A 80 -20.96 -12.03 3.28
N VAL A 81 -21.70 -10.94 3.52
CA VAL A 81 -23.11 -10.75 3.08
C VAL A 81 -23.40 -11.24 1.65
N PRO A 82 -22.59 -10.91 0.61
CA PRO A 82 -22.89 -11.35 -0.77
C PRO A 82 -22.79 -12.86 -1.01
N LEU A 83 -22.13 -13.58 -0.10
CA LEU A 83 -21.87 -15.02 -0.17
C LEU A 83 -22.76 -15.81 0.81
N MET A 84 -23.56 -15.13 1.63
CA MET A 84 -24.45 -15.77 2.59
C MET A 84 -25.63 -16.45 1.89
N ASP A 85 -25.92 -17.67 2.32
CA ASP A 85 -27.09 -18.42 1.91
C ASP A 85 -28.38 -17.80 2.48
N GLU A 86 -29.43 -17.73 1.65
CA GLU A 86 -30.70 -17.11 2.01
C GLU A 86 -31.53 -17.95 3.00
N GLU A 87 -31.38 -19.27 2.99
CA GLU A 87 -32.15 -20.18 3.86
C GLU A 87 -31.59 -20.16 5.30
N GLU A 88 -30.27 -20.12 5.44
CA GLU A 88 -29.61 -20.14 6.76
C GLU A 88 -29.42 -18.74 7.37
N TYR A 89 -29.05 -17.75 6.55
CA TYR A 89 -28.66 -16.41 7.03
C TYR A 89 -29.51 -15.28 6.43
N GLY A 90 -30.70 -15.59 5.90
CA GLY A 90 -31.55 -14.64 5.20
C GLY A 90 -31.86 -13.35 5.98
N GLU A 91 -32.19 -13.46 7.28
CA GLU A 91 -32.48 -12.29 8.12
C GLU A 91 -31.25 -11.37 8.29
N LEU A 92 -30.08 -11.96 8.50
CA LEU A 92 -28.82 -11.23 8.69
C LEU A 92 -28.39 -10.55 7.37
N ARG A 93 -28.50 -11.27 6.26
CA ARG A 93 -28.25 -10.73 4.93
C ARG A 93 -29.21 -9.58 4.62
N GLU A 94 -30.50 -9.74 4.89
CA GLU A 94 -31.50 -8.68 4.67
C GLU A 94 -31.21 -7.44 5.53
N HIS A 95 -30.82 -7.62 6.79
CA HIS A 95 -30.47 -6.54 7.71
C HIS A 95 -29.37 -5.63 7.15
N PHE A 96 -28.33 -6.19 6.52
CA PHE A 96 -27.25 -5.40 5.93
C PHE A 96 -27.52 -4.95 4.49
N GLU A 97 -28.14 -5.79 3.67
CA GLU A 97 -28.35 -5.50 2.23
C GLU A 97 -29.46 -4.46 2.01
N LYS A 98 -30.54 -4.52 2.80
CA LYS A 98 -31.75 -3.71 2.63
C LYS A 98 -32.21 -3.01 3.90
N GLY A 99 -31.82 -3.52 5.06
CA GLY A 99 -32.17 -3.00 6.37
C GLY A 99 -31.23 -1.90 6.85
N GLN A 100 -31.13 -1.80 8.18
CA GLN A 100 -30.44 -0.71 8.87
C GLN A 100 -28.99 -1.03 9.22
N GLY A 101 -28.47 -2.24 8.94
CA GLY A 101 -27.16 -2.65 9.46
C GLY A 101 -25.99 -1.76 9.01
N LEU A 102 -26.02 -1.26 7.78
CA LEU A 102 -25.05 -0.26 7.32
C LEU A 102 -25.41 1.17 7.78
N ASP A 103 -26.71 1.47 7.94
CA ASP A 103 -27.18 2.77 8.43
C ASP A 103 -26.72 3.02 9.88
N GLU A 104 -26.72 2.00 10.73
CA GLU A 104 -26.26 2.11 12.12
C GLU A 104 -24.79 2.50 12.24
N ILE A 105 -23.96 2.19 11.24
CA ILE A 105 -22.54 2.57 11.19
C ILE A 105 -22.41 3.99 10.61
N ASP A 106 -23.16 4.31 9.56
CA ASP A 106 -23.25 5.66 9.01
C ASP A 106 -23.77 6.68 10.05
N GLU A 107 -24.75 6.30 10.88
CA GLU A 107 -25.29 7.12 11.98
C GLU A 107 -24.26 7.42 13.08
N ARG A 108 -23.21 6.59 13.21
CA ARG A 108 -22.07 6.84 14.11
C ARG A 108 -21.05 7.83 13.50
N GLY A 109 -21.29 8.28 12.28
CA GLY A 109 -20.46 9.26 11.58
C GLY A 109 -19.54 8.70 10.50
N TYR A 110 -19.61 7.40 10.19
CA TYR A 110 -18.72 6.75 9.22
C TYR A 110 -19.43 6.48 7.90
N ASN A 111 -19.08 7.18 6.83
CA ASN A 111 -19.71 7.01 5.52
C ASN A 111 -19.17 5.77 4.80
N ILE A 112 -19.69 4.58 5.13
CA ILE A 112 -19.20 3.31 4.59
C ILE A 112 -20.18 2.69 3.59
N LYS A 113 -21.48 2.99 3.68
CA LYS A 113 -22.51 2.33 2.86
C LYS A 113 -22.24 2.35 1.35
N PRO A 114 -21.84 3.47 0.72
CA PRO A 114 -21.54 3.49 -0.72
C PRO A 114 -20.32 2.64 -1.08
N GLY A 115 -19.29 2.65 -0.23
CA GLY A 115 -18.06 1.88 -0.42
C GLY A 115 -18.31 0.37 -0.29
N THR A 116 -19.05 -0.03 0.75
CA THR A 116 -19.46 -1.42 0.98
C THR A 116 -20.24 -1.98 -0.21
N HIS A 117 -21.20 -1.22 -0.76
CA HIS A 117 -21.92 -1.64 -1.96
C HIS A 117 -21.02 -1.77 -3.21
N LYS A 118 -19.96 -0.97 -3.35
CA LYS A 118 -18.97 -1.17 -4.43
C LYS A 118 -18.22 -2.49 -4.25
N ILE A 119 -17.80 -2.80 -3.02
CA ILE A 119 -17.14 -4.07 -2.69
C ILE A 119 -18.05 -5.25 -3.05
N TRP A 120 -19.31 -5.22 -2.62
CA TRP A 120 -20.28 -6.29 -2.93
C TRP A 120 -20.53 -6.46 -4.44
N LYS A 121 -20.40 -5.39 -5.23
CA LYS A 121 -20.51 -5.43 -6.70
C LYS A 121 -19.24 -5.90 -7.42
N GLY A 122 -18.18 -6.25 -6.68
CA GLY A 122 -16.94 -6.76 -7.27
C GLY A 122 -15.81 -5.73 -7.41
N GLU A 123 -15.95 -4.50 -6.88
CA GLU A 123 -14.84 -3.55 -6.87
C GLU A 123 -13.77 -4.02 -5.87
N ARG A 124 -12.52 -4.11 -6.33
CA ARG A 124 -11.37 -4.55 -5.52
C ARG A 124 -10.24 -3.51 -5.49
N ASP A 125 -10.39 -2.41 -6.23
CA ASP A 125 -9.49 -1.27 -6.18
C ASP A 125 -9.84 -0.38 -4.98
N LEU A 126 -9.00 -0.44 -3.94
CA LEU A 126 -9.18 0.33 -2.70
C LEU A 126 -9.37 1.83 -2.98
N LYS A 127 -8.66 2.38 -3.97
CA LYS A 127 -8.74 3.82 -4.28
C LYS A 127 -10.14 4.22 -4.74
N LYS A 128 -10.81 3.36 -5.50
CA LYS A 128 -12.19 3.60 -5.95
C LYS A 128 -13.22 3.34 -4.86
N VAL A 129 -12.94 2.41 -3.95
CA VAL A 129 -13.81 2.10 -2.81
C VAL A 129 -13.88 3.31 -1.88
N VAL A 130 -12.73 3.91 -1.53
CA VAL A 130 -12.62 5.02 -0.57
C VAL A 130 -12.67 6.41 -1.20
N ASP A 131 -13.00 6.50 -2.48
CA ASP A 131 -13.07 7.79 -3.17
C ASP A 131 -14.16 8.69 -2.55
N GLY A 132 -13.74 9.86 -2.05
CA GLY A 132 -14.62 10.87 -1.47
C GLY A 132 -15.10 10.61 -0.03
N VAL A 133 -14.52 9.64 0.68
CA VAL A 133 -14.79 9.43 2.12
C VAL A 133 -13.68 9.99 3.00
N ASP A 134 -13.98 10.23 4.28
CA ASP A 134 -12.99 10.62 5.29
C ASP A 134 -12.03 9.47 5.64
N THR A 135 -10.96 9.80 6.35
CA THR A 135 -9.89 8.86 6.70
C THR A 135 -10.39 7.66 7.51
N ASP A 136 -11.27 7.88 8.48
CA ASP A 136 -11.74 6.82 9.37
C ASP A 136 -12.67 5.85 8.63
N SER A 137 -13.60 6.40 7.83
CA SER A 137 -14.42 5.61 6.93
C SER A 137 -13.59 4.84 5.91
N ALA A 138 -12.50 5.43 5.40
CA ALA A 138 -11.57 4.76 4.48
C ALA A 138 -10.87 3.55 5.16
N LEU A 139 -10.49 3.67 6.43
CA LEU A 139 -9.89 2.57 7.20
C LEU A 139 -10.89 1.44 7.44
N ILE A 140 -12.14 1.75 7.77
CA ILE A 140 -13.21 0.76 7.90
C ILE A 140 -13.44 0.03 6.57
N LEU A 141 -13.57 0.78 5.48
CA LEU A 141 -13.75 0.21 4.13
C LEU A 141 -12.57 -0.65 3.70
N GLN A 142 -11.35 -0.26 4.05
CA GLN A 142 -10.15 -1.08 3.83
C GLN A 142 -10.25 -2.41 4.59
N ARG A 143 -10.73 -2.40 5.84
CA ARG A 143 -10.90 -3.61 6.65
C ARG A 143 -11.96 -4.55 6.06
N ILE A 144 -13.11 -4.01 5.65
CA ILE A 144 -14.17 -4.78 4.98
C ILE A 144 -13.63 -5.40 3.69
N LEU A 145 -12.92 -4.64 2.85
CA LEU A 145 -12.34 -5.15 1.61
C LEU A 145 -11.33 -6.28 1.88
N LEU A 146 -10.50 -6.15 2.91
CA LEU A 146 -9.54 -7.19 3.29
C LEU A 146 -10.25 -8.49 3.69
N HIS A 147 -11.30 -8.38 4.51
CA HIS A 147 -12.13 -9.53 4.90
C HIS A 147 -12.77 -10.18 3.68
N THR A 148 -13.35 -9.40 2.77
CA THR A 148 -13.92 -9.92 1.51
C THR A 148 -12.88 -10.72 0.73
N LEU A 149 -11.68 -10.18 0.54
CA LEU A 149 -10.60 -10.87 -0.18
C LEU A 149 -10.15 -12.17 0.51
N ASN A 150 -10.16 -12.22 1.84
CA ASN A 150 -9.81 -13.42 2.60
C ASN A 150 -10.91 -14.49 2.48
N ILE A 151 -12.18 -14.10 2.63
CA ILE A 151 -13.32 -15.01 2.47
C ILE A 151 -13.35 -15.59 1.05
N GLU A 152 -13.22 -14.75 0.03
CA GLU A 152 -13.18 -15.19 -1.38
C GLU A 152 -12.04 -16.18 -1.65
N ARG A 153 -10.90 -15.99 -1.00
CA ARG A 153 -9.77 -16.93 -1.08
C ARG A 153 -10.11 -18.25 -0.43
N LYS A 154 -10.61 -18.24 0.81
CA LYS A 154 -11.01 -19.46 1.53
C LYS A 154 -12.06 -20.25 0.76
N VAL A 155 -13.10 -19.58 0.25
CA VAL A 155 -14.14 -20.22 -0.57
C VAL A 155 -13.53 -20.86 -1.83
N ARG A 156 -12.60 -20.18 -2.50
CA ARG A 156 -11.92 -20.75 -3.68
C ARG A 156 -11.05 -21.96 -3.32
N GLU A 157 -10.36 -21.92 -2.19
CA GLU A 157 -9.55 -23.03 -1.68
C GLU A 157 -10.43 -24.24 -1.34
N MET A 158 -11.54 -24.04 -0.63
CA MET A 158 -12.52 -25.10 -0.35
C MET A 158 -13.06 -25.72 -1.64
N LEU A 159 -13.42 -24.91 -2.63
CA LEU A 159 -13.88 -25.42 -3.94
C LEU A 159 -12.80 -26.20 -4.69
N THR A 160 -11.52 -25.87 -4.50
CA THR A 160 -10.38 -26.56 -5.14
C THR A 160 -10.02 -27.85 -4.41
N ASN A 161 -10.14 -27.85 -3.07
CA ASN A 161 -9.78 -28.97 -2.19
C ASN A 161 -10.94 -29.98 -1.98
N GLY A 162 -12.09 -29.76 -2.63
CA GLY A 162 -13.23 -30.68 -2.57
C GLY A 162 -14.14 -30.51 -1.35
N GLY A 163 -14.13 -29.33 -0.72
CA GLY A 163 -14.99 -28.98 0.41
C GLY A 163 -14.39 -29.22 1.80
N VAL A 164 -13.10 -29.57 1.88
CA VAL A 164 -12.37 -29.66 3.15
C VAL A 164 -12.01 -28.24 3.61
N ASP A 165 -12.37 -27.90 4.86
CA ASP A 165 -12.01 -26.61 5.46
C ASP A 165 -10.49 -26.57 5.70
N PRO A 166 -9.75 -25.59 5.17
CA PRO A 166 -8.31 -25.50 5.35
C PRO A 166 -7.87 -25.21 6.79
N ASP A 167 -8.78 -24.77 7.67
CA ASP A 167 -8.51 -24.62 9.10
C ASP A 167 -8.75 -25.92 9.88
N ASP A 168 -9.32 -26.94 9.23
CA ASP A 168 -9.50 -28.31 9.72
C ASP A 168 -8.28 -29.15 9.26
N ASP A 169 -7.10 -28.79 9.78
CA ASP A 169 -5.93 -29.67 9.73
C ASP A 169 -6.33 -30.98 10.46
N GLU A 170 -6.76 -31.98 9.68
CA GLU A 170 -7.07 -33.33 10.14
C GLU A 170 -5.99 -33.77 11.13
N GLU A 171 -6.35 -33.87 12.43
CA GLU A 171 -5.52 -34.61 13.37
C GLU A 171 -5.27 -35.98 12.73
N PRO A 172 -4.01 -36.42 12.60
CA PRO A 172 -3.73 -37.67 11.93
C PRO A 172 -4.44 -38.78 12.69
N GLU A 173 -5.52 -39.32 12.10
CA GLU A 173 -6.20 -40.52 12.54
C GLU A 173 -5.14 -41.57 12.86
N GLU A 174 -4.88 -41.76 14.16
CA GLU A 174 -4.00 -42.79 14.67
C GLU A 174 -4.61 -44.12 14.24
N SER A 175 -4.18 -44.59 13.07
CA SER A 175 -4.39 -45.95 12.59
C SER A 175 -3.69 -46.92 13.54
N SER A 176 -4.31 -47.16 14.70
CA SER A 176 -3.95 -48.20 15.63
C SER A 176 -4.44 -49.54 15.07
N LYS A 177 -3.71 -49.98 14.04
CA LYS A 177 -3.77 -51.33 13.52
C LYS A 177 -2.90 -52.23 14.40
N ALA A 178 -3.52 -53.32 14.86
CA ALA A 178 -2.94 -54.58 15.30
C ALA A 178 -2.32 -54.65 16.70
N ASN A 179 -3.00 -55.37 17.60
CA ASN A 179 -2.67 -56.79 17.89
C ASN A 179 -3.87 -57.54 18.46
#